data_AF-A0A8K2A7Z5-F1
#
_entry.id   AF-A0A8K2A7Z5-F1
#
_cell.length_a   1.000
_cell.length_b   1.000
_cell.length_c   1.000
_cell.angle_alpha   90.00
_cell.angle_beta   90.00
_cell.angle_gamma   90.00
#
_symmetry.space_group_name_H-M   'P 1'
#
loop_
_entity.id
_entity.type
_entity.pdbx_description
1 polymer ?
#
loop_
_entity_poly.entity_id
_entity_poly.type
_entity_poly.pdbx_seq_one_letter_code
_entity_poly.pdbx_strand_id
1 'polypeptide(L)'
;MAIIGVLSGAGGYIFGRESLKGVTQPLLNPFLNSSQDPDQAPRQGSDFLNEGEIIARIRAQTSGVEQQNTDSTPSKSPSSNNSSEAKSTEPTTVTLPTTVEDQGIRLEIRSVTQNQSDLTLNVALQNTSENPTQFLYSFIDVVDDQGRDLPTETLGLPAELAPKSDVYIGTIKVEALGSGVKSLSLTLADYPQQSVKLEVADIPVKE
;
A
#
# COMPACT_ATOMS: atom_id res chain seq x y z
N MET A 1 -21.82 -2.13 -56.45
CA MET A 1 -21.31 -1.69 -55.13
C MET A 1 -22.47 -1.47 -54.15
N ALA A 2 -23.22 -2.51 -53.75
CA ALA A 2 -24.31 -2.34 -52.77
C ALA A 2 -24.82 -3.67 -52.14
N ILE A 3 -24.03 -4.75 -52.15
CA ILE A 3 -24.51 -6.07 -51.64
C ILE A 3 -23.61 -6.62 -50.52
N ILE A 4 -22.41 -6.08 -50.32
CA ILE A 4 -21.46 -6.57 -49.30
C ILE A 4 -21.61 -5.85 -47.94
N GLY A 5 -22.44 -4.80 -47.85
CA GLY A 5 -22.61 -4.01 -46.62
C GLY A 5 -23.61 -4.54 -45.59
N VAL A 6 -24.48 -5.50 -45.95
CA VAL A 6 -25.60 -5.92 -45.08
C VAL A 6 -25.26 -7.13 -44.21
N LEU A 7 -24.23 -7.91 -44.56
CA LEU A 7 -23.86 -9.12 -43.80
C LEU A 7 -22.96 -8.85 -42.58
N SER A 8 -22.42 -7.64 -42.41
CA SER A 8 -21.54 -7.31 -41.27
C SER A 8 -22.27 -6.73 -40.04
N GLY A 9 -23.56 -6.40 -40.16
CA GLY A 9 -24.35 -5.85 -39.03
C GLY A 9 -24.92 -6.91 -38.08
N ALA A 10 -25.17 -8.14 -38.56
CA ALA A 10 -25.82 -9.17 -37.75
C ALA A 10 -24.90 -9.82 -36.71
N GLY A 11 -23.57 -9.84 -36.96
CA GLY A 11 -22.60 -10.44 -36.03
C GLY A 11 -22.36 -9.61 -34.76
N GLY A 12 -22.32 -8.28 -34.89
CA GLY A 12 -22.06 -7.38 -33.76
C GLY A 12 -23.17 -7.33 -32.70
N TYR A 13 -24.43 -7.50 -33.12
CA TYR A 13 -25.58 -7.50 -32.20
C TYR A 13 -25.62 -8.74 -31.29
N ILE A 14 -25.21 -9.90 -31.81
CA ILE A 14 -25.17 -11.15 -31.03
C ILE A 14 -24.04 -11.09 -30.00
N PHE A 15 -22.86 -10.60 -30.38
CA PHE A 15 -21.73 -10.43 -29.47
C PHE A 15 -21.97 -9.37 -28.38
N GLY A 16 -22.66 -8.27 -28.71
CA GLY A 16 -23.05 -7.25 -27.74
C GLY A 16 -24.05 -7.75 -26.69
N ARG A 17 -24.99 -8.62 -27.08
CA ARG A 17 -25.97 -9.19 -26.14
C ARG A 17 -25.37 -10.20 -25.17
N GLU A 18 -24.36 -10.95 -25.58
CA GLU A 18 -23.66 -11.91 -24.71
C GLU A 18 -22.80 -11.19 -23.66
N SER A 19 -22.28 -10.00 -23.98
CA SER A 19 -21.44 -9.18 -23.07
C SER A 19 -22.22 -8.57 -21.90
N LEU A 20 -23.55 -8.46 -22.00
CA LEU A 20 -24.42 -7.94 -20.93
C LEU A 20 -24.92 -9.04 -19.97
N LYS A 21 -24.64 -10.33 -20.23
CA LYS A 21 -25.15 -11.45 -19.42
C LYS A 21 -24.31 -11.79 -18.18
N GLY A 22 -23.30 -10.99 -17.84
CA GLY A 22 -22.41 -11.24 -16.69
C GLY A 22 -22.51 -10.23 -15.55
N VAL A 23 -23.32 -9.17 -15.67
CA VAL A 23 -23.45 -8.14 -14.62
C VAL A 23 -24.63 -8.50 -13.71
N THR A 24 -24.40 -9.37 -12.74
CA THR A 24 -25.32 -9.52 -11.62
C THR A 24 -25.16 -8.33 -10.70
N GLN A 25 -26.21 -7.51 -10.58
CA GLN A 25 -26.25 -6.47 -9.57
C GLN A 25 -26.30 -7.15 -8.20
N PRO A 26 -25.39 -6.84 -7.27
CA PRO A 26 -25.53 -7.30 -5.90
C PRO A 26 -26.81 -6.70 -5.31
N LEU A 27 -27.68 -7.57 -4.81
CA LEU A 27 -28.94 -7.15 -4.19
C LEU A 27 -28.61 -6.38 -2.90
N LEU A 28 -28.71 -5.06 -2.96
CA LEU A 28 -28.36 -4.14 -1.86
C LEU A 28 -29.50 -3.89 -0.87
N ASN A 29 -30.55 -4.73 -0.83
CA ASN A 29 -31.69 -4.46 0.04
C ASN A 29 -32.27 -5.72 0.71
N PRO A 30 -32.04 -5.93 2.02
CA PRO A 30 -32.51 -7.11 2.75
C PRO A 30 -34.01 -7.08 3.12
N PHE A 31 -34.77 -6.08 2.67
CA PHE A 31 -36.18 -5.88 3.07
C PHE A 31 -37.23 -6.07 1.97
N LEU A 32 -36.84 -6.47 0.76
CA LEU A 32 -37.78 -6.73 -0.32
C LEU A 32 -37.94 -8.23 -0.54
N ASN A 33 -38.83 -8.84 0.25
CA ASN A 33 -39.45 -10.11 -0.12
C ASN A 33 -40.26 -9.89 -1.40
N SER A 34 -39.84 -10.49 -2.51
CA SER A 34 -40.66 -10.58 -3.71
C SER A 34 -40.44 -11.94 -4.36
N SER A 35 -41.55 -12.66 -4.44
CA SER A 35 -41.78 -14.02 -4.91
C SER A 35 -40.87 -14.47 -6.05
N GLN A 36 -40.09 -15.52 -5.79
CA GLN A 36 -39.26 -16.20 -6.78
C GLN A 36 -40.13 -17.16 -7.61
N ASP A 37 -40.12 -16.94 -8.92
CA ASP A 37 -40.56 -17.90 -9.95
C ASP A 37 -39.66 -19.16 -9.89
N PRO A 38 -40.19 -20.40 -9.90
CA PRO A 38 -39.41 -21.61 -9.59
C PRO A 38 -38.49 -22.12 -10.72
N ASP A 39 -38.36 -21.41 -11.85
CA ASP A 39 -37.59 -21.88 -13.02
C ASP A 39 -36.14 -21.39 -13.11
N GLN A 40 -35.59 -20.78 -12.05
CA GLN A 40 -34.14 -20.50 -11.98
C GLN A 40 -33.44 -21.50 -11.07
N ALA A 41 -33.06 -22.63 -11.67
CA ALA A 41 -32.11 -23.57 -11.07
C ALA A 41 -30.83 -22.81 -10.63
N PRO A 42 -30.37 -22.97 -9.38
CA PRO A 42 -29.13 -22.37 -8.93
C PRO A 42 -27.97 -22.98 -9.74
N ARG A 43 -27.33 -22.14 -10.55
CA ARG A 43 -26.04 -22.49 -11.16
C ARG A 43 -25.04 -22.66 -10.03
N GLN A 44 -24.39 -23.81 -10.03
CA GLN A 44 -23.38 -24.26 -9.07
C GLN A 44 -22.47 -23.10 -8.64
N GLY A 45 -22.72 -22.64 -7.41
CA GLY A 45 -21.85 -21.74 -6.69
C GLY A 45 -20.50 -22.40 -6.49
N SER A 46 -19.47 -21.55 -6.49
CA SER A 46 -18.14 -21.79 -5.93
C SER A 46 -18.07 -23.02 -5.04
N ASP A 47 -17.17 -23.95 -5.40
CA ASP A 47 -16.78 -25.08 -4.56
C ASP A 47 -16.45 -24.53 -3.17
N PHE A 48 -17.38 -24.70 -2.23
CA PHE A 48 -17.28 -24.11 -0.90
C PHE A 48 -16.13 -24.82 -0.21
N LEU A 49 -15.04 -24.09 0.04
CA LEU A 49 -13.90 -24.62 0.78
C LEU A 49 -14.40 -25.13 2.14
N ASN A 50 -14.03 -26.35 2.48
CA ASN A 50 -14.47 -26.97 3.72
C ASN A 50 -13.71 -26.35 4.90
N GLU A 51 -14.36 -25.41 5.60
CA GLU A 51 -13.81 -24.68 6.76
C GLU A 51 -13.15 -25.64 7.77
N GLY A 52 -13.72 -26.83 7.96
CA GLY A 52 -13.18 -27.84 8.88
C GLY A 52 -11.79 -28.35 8.48
N GLU A 53 -11.52 -28.49 7.18
CA GLU A 53 -10.23 -28.95 6.67
C GLU A 53 -9.16 -27.84 6.77
N ILE A 54 -9.55 -26.58 6.55
CA ILE A 54 -8.68 -25.42 6.71
C ILE A 54 -8.25 -25.26 8.17
N ILE A 55 -9.21 -25.36 9.10
CA ILE A 55 -8.92 -25.27 10.54
C ILE A 55 -8.03 -26.43 10.98
N ALA A 56 -8.25 -27.65 10.48
CA ALA A 56 -7.40 -28.80 10.80
C ALA A 56 -5.96 -28.60 10.28
N ARG A 57 -5.78 -28.07 9.07
CA ARG A 57 -4.47 -27.78 8.50
C ARG A 57 -3.72 -26.70 9.28
N ILE A 58 -4.38 -25.59 9.59
CA ILE A 58 -3.77 -24.52 10.40
C ILE A 58 -3.46 -25.02 11.80
N ARG A 59 -4.31 -25.84 12.41
CA ARG A 59 -4.05 -26.43 13.73
C ARG A 59 -2.85 -27.36 13.69
N ALA A 60 -2.71 -28.21 12.68
CA ALA A 60 -1.53 -29.07 12.52
C ALA A 60 -0.23 -28.24 12.37
N GLN A 61 -0.31 -27.11 11.65
CA GLN A 61 0.83 -26.21 11.43
C GLN A 61 1.19 -25.37 12.66
N THR A 62 0.21 -25.03 13.51
CA THR A 62 0.40 -24.22 14.73
C THR A 62 0.68 -25.07 15.98
N SER A 63 0.30 -26.35 15.98
CA SER A 63 0.46 -27.24 17.15
C SER A 63 1.83 -27.91 17.27
N GLY A 64 2.78 -27.58 16.39
CA GLY A 64 4.20 -27.95 16.57
C GLY A 64 4.46 -29.45 16.77
N VAL A 65 3.67 -30.34 16.16
CA VAL A 65 3.95 -31.77 16.18
C VAL A 65 4.93 -32.08 15.05
N GLU A 66 6.21 -32.12 15.42
CA GLU A 66 7.29 -32.71 14.63
C GLU A 66 6.88 -34.09 14.10
N GLN A 67 6.90 -34.24 12.78
CA GLN A 67 7.13 -35.54 12.18
C GLN A 67 8.51 -35.51 11.53
N GLN A 68 9.48 -35.84 12.38
CA GLN A 68 10.81 -36.26 12.04
C GLN A 68 10.74 -37.42 11.04
N ASN A 69 11.27 -37.21 9.84
CA ASN A 69 11.99 -38.26 9.13
C ASN A 69 13.28 -37.68 8.59
N THR A 70 14.34 -38.11 9.27
CA THR A 70 15.74 -38.05 8.90
C THR A 70 15.97 -38.71 7.55
N ASP A 71 16.70 -38.04 6.66
CA ASP A 71 17.87 -38.71 6.07
C ASP A 71 19.00 -37.70 5.88
N SER A 72 20.20 -38.16 6.22
CA SER A 72 21.36 -37.33 6.53
C SER A 72 22.43 -37.44 5.45
N THR A 73 23.27 -36.39 5.42
CA THR A 73 24.70 -36.36 5.04
C THR A 73 25.06 -35.94 3.60
N PRO A 74 26.29 -35.47 3.34
CA PRO A 74 26.66 -34.05 3.53
C PRO A 74 27.42 -33.49 2.31
N SER A 75 27.30 -32.20 1.98
CA SER A 75 28.19 -31.60 0.98
C SER A 75 28.70 -30.22 1.37
N LYS A 76 30.01 -30.25 1.65
CA LYS A 76 31.01 -29.19 1.82
C LYS A 76 30.60 -27.77 1.43
N SER A 77 30.67 -26.90 2.46
CA SER A 77 31.01 -25.48 2.35
C SER A 77 32.33 -25.29 1.58
N PRO A 78 32.42 -24.20 0.81
CA PRO A 78 33.54 -23.29 1.00
C PRO A 78 33.05 -21.92 1.46
N SER A 79 33.71 -21.47 2.53
CA SER A 79 33.71 -20.12 3.08
C SER A 79 33.87 -19.05 2.01
N SER A 80 33.02 -18.03 2.06
CA SER A 80 33.43 -16.67 1.71
C SER A 80 32.85 -15.72 2.74
N ASN A 81 33.72 -15.31 3.67
CA ASN A 81 33.61 -14.07 4.41
C ASN A 81 33.26 -12.94 3.46
N ASN A 82 32.14 -12.26 3.72
CA ASN A 82 32.08 -10.82 3.64
C ASN A 82 31.08 -10.35 4.69
N SER A 83 31.61 -10.02 5.87
CA SER A 83 30.96 -9.17 6.84
C SER A 83 30.64 -7.85 6.16
N SER A 84 29.40 -7.69 5.69
CA SER A 84 28.82 -6.37 5.53
C SER A 84 28.10 -6.08 6.83
N GLU A 85 28.77 -5.25 7.62
CA GLU A 85 28.33 -4.59 8.85
C GLU A 85 26.85 -4.18 8.74
N ALA A 86 25.98 -4.97 9.36
CA ALA A 86 24.63 -4.56 9.65
C ALA A 86 24.74 -3.42 10.67
N LYS A 87 24.69 -2.19 10.17
CA LYS A 87 24.52 -0.99 11.00
C LYS A 87 23.17 -1.14 11.70
N SER A 88 23.22 -1.66 12.91
CA SER A 88 22.14 -1.63 13.87
C SER A 88 21.84 -0.16 14.13
N THR A 89 20.79 0.37 13.51
CA THR A 89 20.30 1.71 13.77
C THR A 89 19.58 1.64 15.11
N GLU A 90 20.27 2.09 16.16
CA GLU A 90 19.65 2.42 17.43
C GLU A 90 18.54 3.47 17.20
N PRO A 91 17.38 3.37 17.89
CA PRO A 91 16.27 4.31 17.71
C PRO A 91 16.71 5.69 18.18
N THR A 92 17.11 6.54 17.22
CA THR A 92 17.46 7.92 17.49
C THR A 92 16.14 8.68 17.56
N THR A 93 15.68 8.98 18.77
CA THR A 93 14.52 9.86 18.97
C THR A 93 14.69 11.13 18.15
N VAL A 94 13.85 11.32 17.14
CA VAL A 94 14.01 12.43 16.20
C VAL A 94 13.64 13.74 16.87
N THR A 95 14.58 14.70 16.84
CA THR A 95 14.36 16.06 17.30
C THR A 95 13.94 16.94 16.12
N LEU A 96 12.91 17.75 16.32
CA LEU A 96 12.38 18.65 15.29
C LEU A 96 13.13 20.01 15.34
N PRO A 97 13.46 20.61 14.18
CA PRO A 97 13.24 20.12 12.83
C PRO A 97 14.18 18.98 12.46
N THR A 98 13.71 18.03 11.66
CA THR A 98 14.52 16.93 11.13
C THR A 98 14.61 17.00 9.62
N THR A 99 15.72 16.56 9.03
CA THR A 99 15.95 16.61 7.59
C THR A 99 16.51 15.28 7.12
N VAL A 100 15.95 14.78 6.02
CA VAL A 100 16.41 13.60 5.31
C VAL A 100 16.69 13.96 3.86
N GLU A 101 17.67 13.30 3.28
CA GLU A 101 18.12 13.58 1.92
C GLU A 101 18.49 12.29 1.22
N ASP A 102 18.02 12.14 -0.02
CA ASP A 102 18.41 11.03 -0.89
C ASP A 102 18.48 11.50 -2.35
N GLN A 103 19.55 11.11 -3.06
CA GLN A 103 19.88 11.51 -4.44
C GLN A 103 19.69 13.02 -4.74
N GLY A 104 19.95 13.88 -3.75
CA GLY A 104 19.80 15.34 -3.89
C GLY A 104 18.37 15.86 -3.69
N ILE A 105 17.41 15.00 -3.34
CA ILE A 105 16.10 15.42 -2.87
C ILE A 105 16.14 15.53 -1.35
N ARG A 106 15.77 16.70 -0.82
CA ARG A 106 15.75 17.00 0.61
C ARG A 106 14.30 17.13 1.07
N LEU A 107 13.93 16.37 2.10
CA LEU A 107 12.69 16.53 2.86
C LEU A 107 13.02 16.95 4.29
N GLU A 108 12.44 18.05 4.73
CA GLU A 108 12.55 18.55 6.10
C GLU A 108 11.19 18.55 6.77
N ILE A 109 11.10 17.97 7.97
CA ILE A 109 9.94 18.09 8.84
C ILE A 109 10.22 19.21 9.83
N ARG A 110 9.53 20.34 9.64
CA ARG A 110 9.77 21.58 10.38
C ARG A 110 9.11 21.57 11.74
N SER A 111 7.89 21.04 11.82
CA SER A 111 7.12 20.98 13.05
C SER A 111 6.01 19.95 12.95
N VAL A 112 5.58 19.45 14.10
CA VAL A 112 4.44 18.55 14.24
C VAL A 112 3.42 19.21 15.16
N THR A 113 2.18 19.30 14.71
CA THR A 113 1.06 19.84 15.46
C THR A 113 -0.04 18.80 15.55
N GLN A 114 -0.48 18.49 16.76
CA GLN A 114 -1.57 17.54 16.98
C GLN A 114 -2.82 18.27 17.43
N ASN A 115 -3.97 17.88 16.87
CA ASN A 115 -5.28 18.40 17.20
C ASN A 115 -6.28 17.25 17.33
N GLN A 116 -6.68 16.94 18.57
CA GLN A 116 -7.57 15.83 18.88
C GLN A 116 -7.05 14.50 18.29
N SER A 117 -7.66 14.01 17.23
CA SER A 117 -7.32 12.77 16.51
C SER A 117 -6.46 12.98 15.27
N ASP A 118 -6.14 14.23 14.92
CA ASP A 118 -5.45 14.57 13.69
C ASP A 118 -4.04 15.08 14.03
N LEU A 119 -3.08 14.73 13.19
CA LEU A 119 -1.71 15.21 13.30
C LEU A 119 -1.31 15.88 11.99
N THR A 120 -0.71 17.06 12.07
CA THR A 120 -0.27 17.84 10.92
C THR A 120 1.23 18.05 10.99
N LEU A 121 1.93 17.57 9.96
CA LEU A 121 3.35 17.81 9.77
C LEU A 121 3.51 18.99 8.81
N ASN A 122 4.21 20.03 9.23
CA ASN A 122 4.68 21.08 8.32
C ASN A 122 6.00 20.62 7.73
N VAL A 123 6.08 20.51 6.41
CA VAL A 123 7.23 19.96 5.71
C VAL A 123 7.76 20.92 4.65
N ALA A 124 9.03 20.77 4.34
CA ALA A 124 9.69 21.45 3.24
C ALA A 124 10.36 20.43 2.32
N LEU A 125 10.20 20.60 1.01
CA LEU A 125 10.71 19.69 0.00
C LEU A 125 11.51 20.47 -1.06
N GLN A 126 12.68 19.97 -1.41
CA GLN A 126 13.56 20.60 -2.39
C GLN A 126 14.30 19.56 -3.24
N ASN A 127 14.44 19.84 -4.53
CA ASN A 127 15.30 19.08 -5.44
C ASN A 127 16.57 19.87 -5.75
N THR A 128 17.71 19.41 -5.25
CA THR A 128 19.04 19.99 -5.53
C THR A 128 19.78 19.25 -6.64
N SER A 129 19.19 18.17 -7.17
CA SER A 129 19.77 17.36 -8.24
C SER A 129 19.63 18.04 -9.62
N GLU A 130 20.29 17.45 -10.61
CA GLU A 130 20.24 17.89 -12.02
C GLU A 130 19.03 17.31 -12.77
N ASN A 131 18.29 16.37 -12.18
CA ASN A 131 17.17 15.68 -12.83
C ASN A 131 15.84 16.08 -12.18
N PRO A 132 14.73 16.14 -12.95
CA PRO A 132 13.42 16.29 -12.35
C PRO A 132 13.05 15.03 -11.57
N THR A 133 12.26 15.19 -10.52
CA THR A 133 11.78 14.07 -9.70
C THR A 133 10.29 14.22 -9.46
N GLN A 134 9.54 13.17 -9.78
CA GLN A 134 8.10 13.13 -9.62
C GLN A 134 7.73 12.29 -8.40
N PHE A 135 6.77 12.78 -7.63
CA PHE A 135 6.20 12.11 -6.46
C PHE A 135 4.73 11.81 -6.70
N LEU A 136 4.28 10.68 -6.19
CA LEU A 136 2.87 10.36 -6.10
C LEU A 136 2.46 10.26 -4.63
N TYR A 137 1.85 11.33 -4.12
CA TYR A 137 1.53 11.43 -2.69
C TYR A 137 0.50 10.42 -2.21
N SER A 138 -0.28 9.79 -3.09
CA SER A 138 -1.14 8.66 -2.72
C SER A 138 -0.36 7.42 -2.30
N PHE A 139 0.95 7.37 -2.56
CA PHE A 139 1.87 6.31 -2.12
C PHE A 139 2.76 6.77 -0.97
N ILE A 140 2.45 7.91 -0.34
CA ILE A 140 3.09 8.22 0.93
C ILE A 140 2.64 7.19 1.96
N ASP A 141 3.60 6.59 2.61
CA ASP A 141 3.35 5.59 3.63
C ASP A 141 3.64 6.22 4.99
N VAL A 142 2.64 6.21 5.86
CA VAL A 142 2.77 6.73 7.22
C VAL A 142 2.26 5.68 8.17
N VAL A 143 3.15 5.19 9.02
CA VAL A 143 2.92 4.06 9.89
C VAL A 143 3.16 4.48 11.33
N ASP A 144 2.32 4.02 12.26
CA ASP A 144 2.55 4.24 13.69
C ASP A 144 3.56 3.26 14.32
N ASP A 145 3.85 3.44 15.60
CA ASP A 145 4.74 2.58 16.38
C ASP A 145 4.23 1.14 16.55
N GLN A 146 2.99 0.85 16.13
CA GLN A 146 2.37 -0.47 16.12
C GLN A 146 2.37 -1.11 14.72
N GLY A 147 2.91 -0.44 13.70
CA GLY A 147 2.94 -0.95 12.34
C GLY A 147 1.63 -0.76 11.58
N ARG A 148 0.73 0.13 12.02
CA ARG A 148 -0.54 0.41 11.35
C ARG A 148 -0.41 1.61 10.41
N ASP A 149 -0.79 1.40 9.15
CA ASP A 149 -0.90 2.45 8.15
C ASP A 149 -1.97 3.47 8.56
N LEU A 150 -1.60 4.74 8.49
CA LEU A 150 -2.47 5.85 8.82
C LEU A 150 -2.92 6.57 7.54
N PRO A 151 -4.20 6.93 7.43
CA PRO A 151 -4.69 7.71 6.30
C PRO A 151 -4.06 9.10 6.32
N THR A 152 -3.60 9.55 5.15
CA THR A 152 -2.92 10.84 5.01
C THR A 152 -3.44 11.67 3.85
N GLU A 153 -3.30 12.98 4.01
CA GLU A 153 -3.62 13.97 2.99
C GLU A 153 -2.46 14.97 2.89
N THR A 154 -1.94 15.16 1.67
CA THR A 154 -0.84 16.10 1.41
C THR A 154 -1.36 17.35 0.72
N LEU A 155 -1.01 18.54 1.23
CA LEU A 155 -1.37 19.82 0.63
C LEU A 155 -0.13 20.70 0.42
N GLY A 156 -0.12 21.45 -0.68
CA GLY A 156 0.90 22.48 -0.94
C GLY A 156 2.23 21.97 -1.51
N LEU A 157 2.43 20.66 -1.63
CA LEU A 157 3.61 20.08 -2.27
C LEU A 157 3.38 19.80 -3.76
N PRO A 158 4.31 20.15 -4.66
CA PRO A 158 4.16 19.89 -6.08
C PRO A 158 4.36 18.40 -6.39
N ALA A 159 3.60 17.84 -7.34
CA ALA A 159 3.79 16.45 -7.75
C ALA A 159 5.11 16.21 -8.50
N GLU A 160 5.72 17.26 -9.05
CA GLU A 160 6.99 17.19 -9.75
C GLU A 160 7.90 18.33 -9.28
N LEU A 161 9.13 17.99 -8.91
CA LEU A 161 10.18 18.93 -8.59
C LEU A 161 11.12 19.08 -9.78
N ALA A 162 11.21 20.30 -10.31
CA ALA A 162 12.20 20.63 -11.32
C ALA A 162 13.64 20.43 -10.79
N PRO A 163 14.63 20.22 -11.67
CA PRO A 163 16.03 20.27 -11.29
C PRO A 163 16.37 21.59 -10.57
N LYS A 164 17.20 21.54 -9.53
CA LYS A 164 17.66 22.72 -8.78
C LYS A 164 16.50 23.64 -8.38
N SER A 165 15.45 23.06 -7.81
CA SER A 165 14.25 23.79 -7.43
C SER A 165 14.46 24.67 -6.20
N ASP A 166 13.57 25.64 -6.05
CA ASP A 166 13.33 26.31 -4.77
C ASP A 166 12.76 25.32 -3.74
N VAL A 167 12.71 25.78 -2.49
CA VAL A 167 12.09 25.03 -1.38
C VAL A 167 10.58 25.21 -1.43
N TYR A 168 9.85 24.10 -1.55
CA TYR A 168 8.39 24.07 -1.46
C TYR A 168 7.94 23.73 -0.05
N ILE A 169 6.98 24.48 0.47
CA ILE A 169 6.41 24.26 1.79
C ILE A 169 5.02 23.67 1.64
N GLY A 170 4.75 22.60 2.39
CA GLY A 170 3.45 21.96 2.42
C GLY A 170 3.14 21.34 3.77
N THR A 171 2.00 20.67 3.82
CA THR A 171 1.50 20.00 5.00
C THR A 171 1.12 18.57 4.69
N ILE A 172 1.43 17.67 5.60
CA ILE A 172 0.97 16.28 5.57
C ILE A 172 0.06 16.12 6.78
N LYS A 173 -1.24 15.97 6.52
CA LYS A 173 -2.25 15.68 7.53
C LYS A 173 -2.35 14.18 7.67
N VAL A 174 -2.29 13.68 8.88
CA VAL A 174 -2.50 12.29 9.26
C VAL A 174 -3.78 12.26 10.07
N GLU A 175 -4.75 11.48 9.60
CA GLU A 175 -6.07 11.38 10.25
C GLU A 175 -6.16 10.13 11.11
N ALA A 176 -7.14 10.10 12.00
CA ALA A 176 -7.49 8.92 12.79
C ALA A 176 -6.32 8.36 13.64
N LEU A 177 -5.52 9.22 14.26
CA LEU A 177 -4.55 8.79 15.26
C LEU A 177 -5.30 8.09 16.42
N GLY A 178 -4.99 6.81 16.61
CA GLY A 178 -5.47 6.06 17.75
C GLY A 178 -4.89 6.57 19.07
N SER A 179 -5.54 6.25 20.18
CA SER A 179 -4.97 6.50 21.51
C SER A 179 -3.70 5.67 21.72
N GLY A 180 -2.66 6.27 22.29
CA GLY A 180 -1.42 5.59 22.67
C GLY A 180 -0.37 5.46 21.57
N VAL A 181 -0.52 6.21 20.46
CA VAL A 181 0.51 6.34 19.43
C VAL A 181 1.60 7.28 19.94
N LYS A 182 2.84 6.79 19.97
CA LYS A 182 3.99 7.54 20.51
C LYS A 182 4.85 8.17 19.43
N SER A 183 5.00 7.46 18.33
CA SER A 183 5.81 7.90 17.20
C SER A 183 5.22 7.43 15.88
N LEU A 184 5.61 8.12 14.81
CA LEU A 184 5.24 7.82 13.44
C LEU A 184 6.50 7.64 12.59
N SER A 185 6.39 6.82 11.56
CA SER A 185 7.36 6.73 10.48
C SER A 185 6.70 7.16 9.18
N LEU A 186 7.44 7.88 8.34
CA LEU A 186 6.99 8.39 7.06
C LEU A 186 7.97 7.95 5.98
N THR A 187 7.42 7.40 4.89
CA THR A 187 8.18 7.02 3.70
C THR A 187 7.57 7.70 2.48
N LEU A 188 8.42 8.36 1.69
CA LEU A 188 8.06 8.97 0.41
C LEU A 188 9.08 8.54 -0.64
N ALA A 189 8.60 7.91 -1.71
CA ALA A 189 9.42 7.50 -2.84
C ALA A 189 9.05 8.25 -4.12
N ASP A 190 10.01 8.44 -5.01
CA ASP A 190 9.74 8.94 -6.36
C ASP A 190 8.98 7.90 -7.20
N TYR A 191 8.30 8.40 -8.23
CA TYR A 191 7.51 7.59 -9.16
C TYR A 191 7.88 7.94 -10.60
N PRO A 192 7.95 6.95 -11.52
CA PRO A 192 7.73 5.53 -11.31
C PRO A 192 8.98 4.74 -10.89
N GLN A 193 10.15 5.36 -10.85
CA GLN A 193 11.42 4.63 -10.76
C GLN A 193 11.75 4.13 -9.34
N GLN A 194 11.20 4.75 -8.29
CA GLN A 194 11.51 4.39 -6.89
C GLN A 194 13.01 4.40 -6.59
N SER A 195 13.74 5.31 -7.26
CA SER A 195 15.19 5.51 -7.13
C SER A 195 15.56 6.39 -5.95
N VAL A 196 14.65 7.29 -5.56
CA VAL A 196 14.73 8.20 -4.42
C VAL A 196 13.78 7.66 -3.35
N LYS A 197 14.29 7.43 -2.14
CA LYS A 197 13.49 7.01 -1.00
C LYS A 197 13.81 7.84 0.23
N LEU A 198 12.86 8.67 0.61
CA LEU A 198 12.94 9.55 1.77
C LEU A 198 12.21 8.87 2.93
N GLU A 199 12.96 8.47 3.95
CA GLU A 199 12.44 7.79 5.14
C GLU A 199 12.72 8.63 6.38
N VAL A 200 11.68 8.95 7.14
CA VAL A 200 11.77 9.61 8.43
C VAL A 200 11.12 8.71 9.47
N ALA A 201 11.93 8.15 10.37
CA ALA A 201 11.44 7.34 11.49
C ALA A 201 11.24 8.18 12.75
N ASP A 202 10.57 7.60 13.76
CA ASP A 202 10.52 8.13 15.13
C ASP A 202 10.04 9.59 15.27
N ILE A 203 9.12 10.03 14.41
CA ILE A 203 8.48 11.35 14.50
C ILE A 203 7.61 11.38 15.77
N PRO A 204 7.92 12.22 16.78
CA PRO A 204 7.22 12.17 18.06
C PRO A 204 5.79 12.72 17.95
N VAL A 205 4.86 12.01 18.57
CA VAL A 205 3.46 12.42 18.77
C VAL A 205 3.29 12.86 20.22
N LYS A 206 2.58 13.97 20.47
CA LYS A 206 2.39 14.47 21.84
C LYS A 206 1.16 13.81 22.45
N GLU A 207 1.35 12.99 23.48
CA GLU A 207 0.24 12.51 24.31
C GLU A 207 -0.49 13.63 25.06
#